data_AF-A0A316QIR7-F1
#
_entry.id   AF-A0A316QIR7-F1
#
_cell.length_a   1.000
_cell.length_b   1.000
_cell.length_c   1.000
_cell.angle_alpha   90.00
_cell.angle_beta   90.00
_cell.angle_gamma   90.00
#
_symmetry.space_group_name_H-M   'P 1'
#
loop_
_entity.id
_entity.type
_entity.pdbx_description
1 polymer ?
#
loop_
_entity_poly.entity_id
_entity_poly.type
_entity_poly.pdbx_seq_one_letter_code
_entity_poly.pdbx_strand_id
1 'polypeptide(L)'
;MRLRGAGCAKREETKLENYVKAVLYVYPRLERLEKDCEEHIRNRAFMSYDYRTTTERLSEELAEEIIRKGLIRELKRKTDAAIGALKKEEKFLLELRYFRRKSRLKQFCGETDFKEIGSERNYYRRQAKLLKKVSGALQAQGLTKETFFSDYARFDWLMSVYRFIEAGKEGRNAAKEHSLVEFLYGKSTGPTFRELWKKGKKRDG
;
A
#
# COMPACT_ATOMS: atom_id res chain seq x y z
N MET A 1 -0.92 -6.22 -42.50
CA MET A 1 -0.05 -6.01 -41.32
C MET A 1 -0.92 -5.83 -40.07
N ARG A 2 -0.99 -6.81 -39.16
CA ARG A 2 -1.71 -6.66 -37.87
C ARG A 2 -0.79 -6.00 -36.83
N LEU A 3 -1.25 -4.90 -36.25
CA LEU A 3 -0.57 -4.11 -35.22
C LEU A 3 -0.23 -4.97 -33.98
N ARG A 4 1.04 -5.43 -33.88
CA ARG A 4 1.57 -6.14 -32.70
C ARG A 4 1.95 -5.22 -31.52
N GLY A 5 1.82 -3.90 -31.65
CA GLY A 5 2.27 -2.93 -30.64
C GLY A 5 1.35 -2.73 -29.43
N ALA A 6 0.03 -2.94 -29.57
CA ALA A 6 -0.93 -2.62 -28.51
C ALA A 6 -0.83 -3.56 -27.28
N GLY A 7 -0.40 -4.82 -27.48
CA GLY A 7 -0.26 -5.79 -26.39
C GLY A 7 1.00 -5.58 -25.55
N CYS A 8 2.07 -5.04 -26.14
CA CYS A 8 3.34 -4.77 -25.45
C CYS A 8 3.21 -3.54 -24.55
N ALA A 9 2.72 -2.42 -25.10
CA ALA A 9 2.47 -1.19 -24.36
C ALA A 9 1.49 -1.39 -23.19
N LYS A 10 0.41 -2.17 -23.39
CA LYS A 10 -0.57 -2.46 -22.33
C LYS A 10 0.00 -3.32 -21.20
N ARG A 11 0.87 -4.29 -21.50
CA ARG A 11 1.60 -5.05 -20.46
C ARG A 11 2.57 -4.17 -19.69
N GLU A 12 3.21 -3.21 -20.36
CA GLU A 12 4.19 -2.29 -19.77
C GLU A 12 3.53 -1.22 -18.90
N GLU A 13 2.38 -0.68 -19.33
CA GLU A 13 1.51 0.21 -18.54
C GLU A 13 0.98 -0.51 -17.29
N THR A 14 0.63 -1.81 -17.41
CA THR A 14 0.24 -2.64 -16.26
C THR A 14 1.40 -2.85 -15.27
N LYS A 15 2.64 -2.98 -15.77
CA LYS A 15 3.85 -3.07 -14.92
C LYS A 15 4.20 -1.74 -14.26
N LEU A 16 3.97 -0.61 -14.94
CA LEU A 16 4.13 0.74 -14.38
C LEU A 16 3.19 0.99 -13.21
N GLU A 17 2.01 0.39 -13.18
CA GLU A 17 1.08 0.53 -12.06
C GLU A 17 1.43 -0.36 -10.86
N ASN A 18 2.28 -1.38 -11.02
CA ASN A 18 2.54 -2.36 -9.96
C ASN A 18 3.36 -1.80 -8.79
N TYR A 19 4.34 -0.93 -9.04
CA TYR A 19 5.10 -0.29 -7.95
C TYR A 19 4.18 0.64 -7.15
N VAL A 20 3.29 1.39 -7.82
CA VAL A 20 2.29 2.25 -7.16
C VAL A 20 1.39 1.43 -6.25
N LYS A 21 0.86 0.31 -6.74
CA LYS A 21 0.08 -0.62 -5.93
C LYS A 21 0.88 -1.12 -4.72
N ALA A 22 2.14 -1.52 -4.92
CA ALA A 22 2.99 -2.01 -3.83
C ALA A 22 3.18 -0.95 -2.73
N VAL A 23 3.45 0.30 -3.12
CA VAL A 23 3.51 1.44 -2.19
C VAL A 23 2.18 1.59 -1.44
N LEU A 24 1.05 1.56 -2.13
CA LEU A 24 -0.27 1.70 -1.51
C LEU A 24 -0.61 0.56 -0.54
N TYR A 25 -0.23 -0.69 -0.82
CA TYR A 25 -0.45 -1.80 0.11
C TYR A 25 0.37 -1.67 1.39
N VAL A 26 1.60 -1.17 1.30
CA VAL A 26 2.47 -1.06 2.47
C VAL A 26 2.28 0.26 3.22
N TYR A 27 1.74 1.29 2.56
CA TYR A 27 1.51 2.62 3.14
C TYR A 27 0.95 2.62 4.59
N PRO A 28 -0.09 1.85 4.94
CA PRO A 28 -0.63 1.84 6.30
C PRO A 28 0.36 1.38 7.38
N ARG A 29 1.41 0.65 6.98
CA ARG A 29 2.43 0.09 7.87
C ARG A 29 3.71 0.92 7.90
N LEU A 30 3.91 1.87 6.99
CA LEU A 30 5.16 2.63 6.87
C LEU A 30 5.51 3.36 8.17
N GLU A 31 4.52 3.95 8.86
CA GLU A 31 4.78 4.63 10.14
C GLU A 31 5.29 3.67 11.22
N ARG A 32 4.72 2.47 11.28
CA ARG A 32 5.18 1.44 12.22
C ARG A 32 6.58 0.94 11.85
N LEU A 33 6.82 0.67 10.56
CA LEU A 33 8.14 0.23 10.08
C LEU A 33 9.23 1.27 10.38
N GLU A 34 8.92 2.56 10.23
CA GLU A 34 9.86 3.64 10.60
C GLU A 34 10.19 3.62 12.10
N LYS A 35 9.17 3.47 12.96
CA LYS A 35 9.33 3.38 14.42
C LYS A 35 10.12 2.14 14.83
N ASP A 36 9.81 0.97 14.26
CA ASP A 36 10.52 -0.28 14.53
C ASP A 36 12.02 -0.15 14.15
N CYS A 37 12.33 0.49 13.01
CA CYS A 37 13.72 0.80 12.63
C CYS A 37 14.39 1.78 13.62
N GLU A 38 13.68 2.79 14.08
CA GLU A 38 14.21 3.74 15.06
C GLU A 38 14.54 3.07 16.40
N GLU A 39 13.66 2.23 16.91
CA GLU A 39 13.90 1.44 18.13
C GLU A 39 15.08 0.49 17.95
N HIS A 40 15.18 -0.19 16.80
CA HIS A 40 16.31 -1.06 16.49
C HIS A 40 17.65 -0.30 16.51
N ILE A 41 17.72 0.87 15.88
CA ILE A 41 18.92 1.73 15.88
C ILE A 41 19.29 2.13 17.31
N ARG A 42 18.32 2.57 18.12
CA ARG A 42 18.56 2.98 19.51
C ARG A 42 19.07 1.82 20.35
N ASN A 43 18.46 0.64 20.25
CA ASN A 43 18.87 -0.54 20.99
C ASN A 43 20.29 -0.97 20.62
N ARG A 44 20.62 -0.97 19.32
CA ARG A 44 21.97 -1.29 18.84
C ARG A 44 23.02 -0.28 19.29
N ALA A 45 22.69 1.01 19.27
CA ALA A 45 23.57 2.06 19.77
C ALA A 45 23.76 1.98 21.28
N PHE A 46 22.72 1.66 22.05
CA PHE A 46 22.82 1.51 23.50
C PHE A 46 23.68 0.30 23.90
N MET A 47 23.54 -0.81 23.19
CA MET A 47 24.31 -2.03 23.43
C MET A 47 25.70 -2.02 22.75
N SER A 48 26.14 -0.88 22.22
CA SER A 48 27.38 -0.78 21.43
C SER A 48 28.64 -1.23 22.18
N TYR A 49 28.62 -1.14 23.51
CA TYR A 49 29.73 -1.52 24.37
C TYR A 49 29.88 -3.04 24.59
N ASP A 50 28.83 -3.82 24.31
CA ASP A 50 28.76 -5.27 24.58
C ASP A 50 28.93 -6.12 23.29
N TYR A 51 29.01 -5.47 22.13
CA TYR A 51 29.22 -6.18 20.86
C TYR A 51 30.67 -6.65 20.73
N ARG A 52 30.87 -7.91 20.33
CA ARG A 52 32.17 -8.48 19.93
C ARG A 52 32.67 -7.96 18.57
N THR A 53 32.26 -6.76 18.19
CA THR A 53 32.49 -6.16 16.87
C THR A 53 33.32 -4.90 17.03
N THR A 54 34.15 -4.57 16.04
CA THR A 54 34.93 -3.33 16.09
C THR A 54 33.99 -2.12 16.05
N THR A 55 34.40 -1.04 16.71
CA THR A 55 33.65 0.23 16.76
C THR A 55 33.38 0.79 15.37
N GLU A 56 34.35 0.66 14.45
CA GLU A 56 34.23 1.09 13.06
C GLU A 56 33.08 0.37 12.34
N ARG A 57 33.09 -0.96 12.35
CA ARG A 57 32.05 -1.76 11.71
C ARG A 57 30.67 -1.52 12.32
N LEU A 58 30.58 -1.36 13.65
CA LEU A 58 29.32 -1.01 14.29
C LEU A 58 28.80 0.36 13.85
N SER A 59 29.71 1.32 13.65
CA SER A 59 29.37 2.67 13.18
C SER A 59 28.83 2.64 11.74
N GLU A 60 29.46 1.86 10.87
CA GLU A 60 28.99 1.65 9.49
C GLU A 60 27.58 1.02 9.47
N GLU A 61 27.38 -0.06 10.24
CA GLU A 61 26.08 -0.72 10.33
C GLU A 61 24.98 0.22 10.85
N LEU A 62 25.27 1.05 11.86
CA LEU A 62 24.32 2.06 12.36
C LEU A 62 24.03 3.14 11.31
N ALA A 63 25.04 3.60 10.57
CA ALA A 63 24.85 4.57 9.49
C ALA A 63 23.94 4.02 8.39
N GLU A 64 24.12 2.75 8.00
CA GLU A 64 23.23 2.08 7.04
C GLU A 64 21.78 2.02 7.53
N GLU A 65 21.55 1.66 8.78
CA GLU A 65 20.18 1.59 9.35
C GLU A 65 19.53 2.99 9.39
N ILE A 66 20.31 4.04 9.70
CA ILE A 66 19.81 5.43 9.65
C ILE A 66 19.39 5.80 8.22
N ILE A 67 20.20 5.45 7.21
CA ILE A 67 19.85 5.66 5.80
C ILE A 67 18.57 4.89 5.43
N ARG A 68 18.46 3.62 5.83
CA ARG A 68 17.24 2.81 5.60
C ARG A 68 16.00 3.44 6.22
N LYS A 69 16.08 3.90 7.48
CA LYS A 69 15.00 4.63 8.14
C LYS A 69 14.62 5.89 7.35
N GLY A 70 15.63 6.65 6.90
CA GLY A 70 15.45 7.84 6.08
C GLY A 70 14.64 7.57 4.81
N LEU A 71 14.94 6.47 4.11
CA LEU A 71 14.20 6.05 2.92
C LEU A 71 12.74 5.69 3.22
N ILE A 72 12.47 4.97 4.31
CA ILE A 72 11.10 4.62 4.74
C ILE A 72 10.29 5.90 5.03
N ARG A 73 10.89 6.83 5.80
CA ARG A 73 10.30 8.13 6.09
C ARG A 73 9.99 8.91 4.82
N GLU A 74 10.93 8.93 3.88
CA GLU A 74 10.77 9.62 2.61
C GLU A 74 9.63 9.02 1.78
N LEU A 75 9.55 7.69 1.71
CA LEU A 75 8.45 7.00 1.02
C LEU A 75 7.11 7.37 1.63
N LYS A 76 7.02 7.37 2.97
CA LYS A 76 5.81 7.79 3.69
C LYS A 76 5.46 9.22 3.35
N ARG A 77 6.41 10.16 3.41
CA ARG A 77 6.20 11.58 3.12
C ARG A 77 5.67 11.80 1.70
N LYS A 78 6.32 11.22 0.69
CA LYS A 78 5.88 11.31 -0.71
C LYS A 78 4.48 10.74 -0.90
N THR A 79 4.18 9.62 -0.24
CA THR A 79 2.86 8.98 -0.30
C THR A 79 1.78 9.79 0.43
N ASP A 80 2.09 10.36 1.59
CA ASP A 80 1.22 11.26 2.34
C ASP A 80 0.86 12.50 1.50
N ALA A 81 1.84 13.10 0.81
CA ALA A 81 1.60 14.23 -0.09
C ALA A 81 0.68 13.84 -1.26
N ALA A 82 0.93 12.69 -1.90
CA ALA A 82 0.11 12.20 -3.01
C ALA A 82 -1.33 11.90 -2.58
N ILE A 83 -1.54 11.29 -1.40
CA ILE A 83 -2.86 11.01 -0.85
C ILE A 83 -3.54 12.28 -0.33
N GLY A 84 -2.76 13.23 0.22
CA GLY A 84 -3.26 14.49 0.78
C GLY A 84 -4.10 15.28 -0.21
N ALA A 85 -3.66 15.33 -1.47
CA ALA A 85 -4.33 16.02 -2.59
C ALA A 85 -5.61 15.34 -3.09
N LEU A 86 -5.96 14.14 -2.59
CA LEU A 86 -7.15 13.42 -3.02
C LEU A 86 -8.42 13.90 -2.30
N LYS A 87 -9.55 13.80 -2.99
CA LYS A 87 -10.88 14.07 -2.44
C LYS A 87 -11.28 13.00 -1.42
N LYS A 88 -12.30 13.29 -0.61
CA LYS A 88 -12.80 12.38 0.44
C LYS A 88 -13.21 11.02 -0.14
N GLU A 89 -13.92 11.02 -1.27
CA GLU A 89 -14.43 9.81 -1.92
C GLU A 89 -13.28 8.98 -2.51
N GLU A 90 -12.24 9.63 -3.03
CA GLU A 90 -11.04 8.96 -3.55
C GLU A 90 -10.25 8.31 -2.42
N LYS A 91 -10.11 8.99 -1.27
CA LYS A 91 -9.50 8.42 -0.06
C LYS A 91 -10.27 7.20 0.43
N PHE A 92 -11.59 7.23 0.39
CA PHE A 92 -12.42 6.06 0.71
C PHE A 92 -12.13 4.85 -0.21
N LEU A 93 -11.99 5.08 -1.52
CA LEU A 93 -11.66 4.00 -2.46
C LEU A 93 -10.28 3.38 -2.17
N LEU A 94 -9.29 4.18 -1.75
CA LEU A 94 -7.99 3.65 -1.32
C LEU A 94 -8.10 2.85 -0.02
N GLU A 95 -8.91 3.31 0.94
CA GLU A 95 -9.19 2.57 2.17
C GLU A 95 -9.82 1.20 1.89
N LEU A 96 -10.77 1.14 0.96
CA LEU A 96 -11.48 -0.09 0.65
C LEU A 96 -10.56 -1.13 0.00
N ARG A 97 -9.74 -0.69 -0.97
CA ARG A 97 -8.92 -1.62 -1.77
C ARG A 97 -7.59 -1.94 -1.12
N TYR A 98 -6.82 -0.91 -0.74
CA TYR A 98 -5.41 -1.05 -0.36
C TYR A 98 -5.21 -1.01 1.15
N PHE A 99 -5.70 0.03 1.83
CA PHE A 99 -5.30 0.27 3.22
C PHE A 99 -6.03 -0.61 4.23
N ARG A 100 -7.31 -0.86 3.97
CA ARG A 100 -8.18 -1.76 4.75
C ARG A 100 -8.19 -1.43 6.24
N ARG A 101 -8.06 -0.15 6.60
CA ARG A 101 -8.07 0.27 8.00
C ARG A 101 -9.49 0.26 8.52
N LYS A 102 -9.74 -0.67 9.44
CA LYS A 102 -11.06 -0.97 9.97
C LYS A 102 -11.78 0.23 10.60
N SER A 103 -11.07 1.01 11.40
CA SER A 103 -11.59 2.22 12.06
C SER A 103 -11.99 3.29 11.03
N ARG A 104 -11.13 3.51 10.04
CA ARG A 104 -11.33 4.55 9.03
C ARG A 104 -12.46 4.21 8.06
N LEU A 105 -12.59 2.95 7.65
CA LEU A 105 -13.73 2.48 6.87
C LEU A 105 -15.07 2.68 7.60
N LYS A 106 -15.12 2.40 8.91
CA LYS A 106 -16.34 2.65 9.71
C LYS A 106 -16.70 4.14 9.76
N GLN A 107 -15.70 5.01 9.91
CA GLN A 107 -15.91 6.44 9.89
C GLN A 107 -16.50 6.89 8.55
N PHE A 108 -15.93 6.46 7.42
CA PHE A 108 -16.49 6.76 6.11
C PHE A 108 -17.92 6.25 5.96
N CYS A 109 -18.25 5.07 6.49
CA CYS A 109 -19.62 4.54 6.50
C CYS A 109 -20.62 5.36 7.33
N GLY A 110 -20.16 6.06 8.36
CA GLY A 110 -21.01 6.96 9.13
C GLY A 110 -21.27 8.31 8.45
N GLU A 111 -20.41 8.70 7.50
CA GLU A 111 -20.36 10.06 6.96
C GLU A 111 -20.68 10.16 5.45
N THR A 112 -20.96 9.04 4.77
CA THR A 112 -21.06 9.01 3.29
C THR A 112 -22.28 8.20 2.82
N ASP A 113 -23.08 8.76 1.91
CA ASP A 113 -24.11 7.99 1.20
C ASP A 113 -23.47 7.15 0.09
N PHE A 114 -23.43 5.83 0.30
CA PHE A 114 -22.80 4.89 -0.63
C PHE A 114 -23.51 4.77 -1.98
N LYS A 115 -24.74 5.27 -2.11
CA LYS A 115 -25.46 5.31 -3.39
C LYS A 115 -24.71 6.12 -4.45
N GLU A 116 -23.90 7.10 -4.04
CA GLU A 116 -23.07 7.92 -4.94
C GLU A 116 -21.88 7.17 -5.57
N ILE A 117 -21.51 6.00 -5.03
CA ILE A 117 -20.41 5.21 -5.62
C ILE A 117 -20.86 4.54 -6.93
N GLY A 118 -22.17 4.31 -7.10
CA GLY A 118 -22.79 3.79 -8.32
C GLY A 118 -22.73 2.26 -8.41
N SER A 119 -22.64 1.70 -9.62
CA SER A 119 -22.54 0.25 -9.80
C SER A 119 -21.14 -0.30 -9.54
N GLU A 120 -21.01 -1.61 -9.36
CA GLU A 120 -19.71 -2.30 -9.29
C GLU A 120 -18.79 -1.97 -10.49
N ARG A 121 -19.36 -1.90 -11.70
CA ARG A 121 -18.62 -1.46 -12.89
C ARG A 121 -18.08 -0.05 -12.74
N ASN A 122 -18.85 0.85 -12.14
CA ASN A 122 -18.41 2.22 -11.87
C ASN A 122 -17.29 2.24 -10.82
N TYR A 123 -17.38 1.40 -9.79
CA TYR A 123 -16.33 1.24 -8.78
C TYR A 123 -14.97 0.89 -9.41
N TYR A 124 -14.89 -0.17 -10.20
CA TYR A 124 -13.60 -0.55 -10.82
C TYR A 124 -13.09 0.49 -11.81
N ARG A 125 -13.99 1.17 -12.53
CA ARG A 125 -13.62 2.29 -13.40
C ARG A 125 -13.03 3.47 -12.61
N ARG A 126 -13.61 3.78 -11.45
CA ARG A 126 -13.10 4.82 -10.54
C ARG A 126 -11.77 4.39 -9.93
N GLN A 127 -11.60 3.13 -9.54
CA GLN A 127 -10.32 2.59 -9.05
C GLN A 127 -9.20 2.73 -10.08
N ALA A 128 -9.45 2.36 -11.35
CA ALA A 128 -8.45 2.51 -12.40
C ALA A 128 -8.05 3.98 -12.63
N LYS A 129 -9.04 4.90 -12.68
CA LYS A 129 -8.76 6.35 -12.79
C LYS A 129 -7.98 6.88 -11.59
N LEU A 130 -8.35 6.45 -10.39
CA LEU A 130 -7.69 6.85 -9.16
C LEU A 130 -6.24 6.36 -9.10
N LEU A 131 -5.98 5.12 -9.51
CA LEU A 131 -4.62 4.58 -9.54
C LEU A 131 -3.72 5.40 -10.48
N LYS A 132 -4.21 5.79 -11.66
CA LYS A 132 -3.50 6.69 -12.57
C LYS A 132 -3.24 8.06 -11.95
N LYS A 133 -4.23 8.63 -11.26
CA LYS A 133 -4.09 9.91 -10.55
C LYS A 133 -3.01 9.83 -9.45
N VAL A 134 -3.04 8.78 -8.63
CA VAL A 134 -2.04 8.55 -7.59
C VAL A 134 -0.66 8.33 -8.18
N SER A 135 -0.55 7.57 -9.29
CA SER A 135 0.70 7.38 -10.02
C SER A 135 1.31 8.72 -10.44
N GLY A 136 0.52 9.59 -11.09
CA GLY A 136 0.98 10.93 -11.48
C GLY A 136 1.38 11.80 -10.29
N ALA A 137 0.63 11.73 -9.18
CA ALA A 137 0.95 12.46 -7.96
C ALA A 137 2.26 11.98 -7.31
N LEU A 138 2.51 10.68 -7.28
CA LEU A 138 3.77 10.10 -6.79
C LEU A 138 4.95 10.47 -7.67
N GLN A 139 4.78 10.43 -9.00
CA GLN A 139 5.80 10.87 -9.94
C GLN A 139 6.14 12.36 -9.77
N ALA A 140 5.14 13.22 -9.52
CA ALA A 140 5.36 14.63 -9.20
C ALA A 140 6.15 14.84 -7.89
N GLN A 141 6.12 13.87 -6.97
CA GLN A 141 6.97 13.83 -5.78
C GLN A 141 8.33 13.16 -6.02
N GLY A 142 8.69 12.89 -7.28
CA GLY A 142 9.93 12.22 -7.65
C GLY A 142 9.96 10.74 -7.26
N LEU A 143 8.80 10.08 -7.14
CA LEU A 143 8.70 8.63 -7.00
C LEU A 143 8.27 8.03 -8.34
N THR A 144 9.24 7.94 -9.24
CA THR A 144 9.15 7.21 -10.50
C THR A 144 9.43 5.73 -10.28
N LYS A 145 9.20 4.90 -11.30
CA LYS A 145 9.52 3.47 -11.26
C LYS A 145 11.03 3.27 -11.06
N GLU A 146 11.83 4.05 -11.77
CA GLU A 146 13.29 3.98 -11.77
C GLU A 146 13.83 4.32 -10.37
N THR A 147 13.38 5.44 -9.80
CA THR A 147 13.73 5.81 -8.42
C THR A 147 13.19 4.81 -7.40
N PHE A 148 12.02 4.21 -7.66
CA PHE A 148 11.47 3.20 -6.77
C PHE A 148 12.40 1.97 -6.66
N PHE A 149 12.88 1.46 -7.79
CA PHE A 149 13.80 0.31 -7.77
C PHE A 149 15.20 0.69 -7.29
N SER A 150 15.72 1.85 -7.67
CA SER A 150 17.00 2.36 -7.19
C SER A 150 17.04 2.41 -5.66
N ASP A 151 16.03 3.05 -5.06
CA ASP A 151 16.09 3.41 -3.65
C ASP A 151 15.55 2.28 -2.76
N TYR A 152 14.54 1.54 -3.24
CA TYR A 152 13.77 0.62 -2.41
C TYR A 152 13.92 -0.87 -2.75
N ALA A 153 14.67 -1.27 -3.78
CA ALA A 153 14.88 -2.69 -4.07
C ALA A 153 15.54 -3.46 -2.91
N ARG A 154 16.27 -2.77 -2.03
CA ARG A 154 16.89 -3.33 -0.82
C ARG A 154 15.88 -3.79 0.25
N PHE A 155 14.62 -3.37 0.16
CA PHE A 155 13.60 -3.72 1.16
C PHE A 155 12.82 -4.97 0.73
N ASP A 156 13.19 -6.12 1.27
CA ASP A 156 12.55 -7.40 0.93
C ASP A 156 11.04 -7.43 1.18
N TRP A 157 10.57 -6.79 2.26
CA TRP A 157 9.14 -6.71 2.57
C TRP A 157 8.36 -5.97 1.48
N LEU A 158 8.94 -4.94 0.87
CA LEU A 158 8.31 -4.16 -0.20
C LEU A 158 8.37 -4.91 -1.52
N MET A 159 9.54 -5.47 -1.83
CA MET A 159 9.76 -6.23 -3.05
C MET A 159 8.96 -7.53 -3.08
N SER A 160 8.71 -8.14 -1.93
CA SER A 160 7.79 -9.28 -1.80
C SER A 160 6.37 -8.90 -2.22
N VAL A 161 5.87 -7.73 -1.81
CA VAL A 161 4.55 -7.23 -2.23
C VAL A 161 4.53 -6.94 -3.73
N TYR A 162 5.56 -6.27 -4.25
CA TYR A 162 5.69 -6.02 -5.69
C TYR A 162 5.63 -7.32 -6.51
N ARG A 163 6.45 -8.32 -6.15
CA ARG A 163 6.49 -9.63 -6.83
C ARG A 163 5.14 -10.37 -6.73
N PHE A 164 4.45 -10.26 -5.60
CA PHE A 164 3.12 -10.83 -5.42
C PHE A 164 2.09 -10.23 -6.40
N ILE A 165 2.15 -8.90 -6.58
CA ILE A 165 1.29 -8.17 -7.52
C ILE A 165 1.65 -8.53 -8.96
N GLU A 166 2.94 -8.55 -9.30
CA GLU A 166 3.43 -8.89 -10.63
C GLU A 166 3.03 -10.30 -11.05
N ALA A 167 3.03 -11.26 -10.12
CA ALA A 167 2.56 -12.62 -10.35
C ALA A 167 1.02 -12.73 -10.52
N GLY A 168 0.28 -11.62 -10.50
CA GLY A 168 -1.18 -11.59 -10.66
C GLY A 168 -1.94 -12.17 -9.45
N LYS A 169 -1.27 -12.38 -8.32
CA LYS A 169 -1.86 -13.05 -7.14
C LYS A 169 -2.77 -12.14 -6.32
N GLU A 170 -3.01 -10.91 -6.77
CA GLU A 170 -3.99 -9.97 -6.19
C GLU A 170 -5.43 -10.52 -6.17
N GLY A 171 -5.77 -11.50 -7.02
CA GLY A 171 -7.12 -12.04 -7.16
C GLY A 171 -7.75 -12.59 -5.86
N ARG A 172 -6.95 -13.11 -4.92
CA ARG A 172 -7.46 -13.54 -3.60
C ARG A 172 -7.93 -12.37 -2.73
N ASN A 173 -7.33 -11.19 -2.91
CA ASN A 173 -7.77 -9.95 -2.27
C ASN A 173 -9.00 -9.36 -2.96
N ALA A 174 -9.19 -9.63 -4.25
CA ALA A 174 -10.35 -9.19 -5.03
C ALA A 174 -11.65 -9.86 -4.58
N ALA A 175 -11.65 -11.12 -4.14
CA ALA A 175 -12.86 -11.78 -3.63
C ALA A 175 -13.40 -11.13 -2.33
N LYS A 176 -12.49 -10.72 -1.43
CA LYS A 176 -12.86 -9.99 -0.19
C LYS A 176 -13.33 -8.57 -0.50
N GLU A 177 -12.68 -7.91 -1.47
CA GLU A 177 -13.09 -6.60 -1.99
C GLU A 177 -14.48 -6.68 -2.62
N HIS A 178 -14.74 -7.67 -3.47
CA HIS A 178 -16.03 -7.92 -4.11
C HIS A 178 -17.16 -8.08 -3.08
N SER A 179 -16.97 -8.91 -2.06
CA SER A 179 -17.98 -9.09 -1.00
C SER A 179 -18.26 -7.80 -0.21
N LEU A 180 -17.22 -6.99 0.05
CA LEU A 180 -17.38 -5.68 0.69
C LEU A 180 -18.13 -4.69 -0.21
N VAL A 181 -17.80 -4.68 -1.49
CA VAL A 181 -18.42 -3.85 -2.53
C VAL A 181 -19.88 -4.23 -2.71
N GLU A 182 -20.22 -5.51 -2.83
CA GLU A 182 -21.61 -6.01 -2.89
C GLU A 182 -22.43 -5.67 -1.65
N PHE A 183 -21.83 -5.79 -0.47
CA PHE A 183 -22.47 -5.39 0.78
C PHE A 183 -22.80 -3.90 0.80
N LEU A 184 -21.87 -3.04 0.40
CA LEU A 184 -22.07 -1.59 0.34
C LEU A 184 -23.18 -1.20 -0.66
N TYR A 185 -23.45 -2.03 -1.67
CA TYR A 185 -24.52 -1.83 -2.64
C TYR A 185 -25.84 -2.54 -2.31
N GLY A 186 -25.96 -3.16 -1.12
CA GLY A 186 -27.20 -3.80 -0.68
C GLY A 186 -27.60 -5.04 -1.50
N LYS A 187 -26.69 -5.63 -2.28
CA LYS A 187 -26.96 -6.84 -3.08
C LYS A 187 -26.76 -8.16 -2.32
N SER A 188 -26.45 -8.11 -1.02
CA SER A 188 -26.10 -9.31 -0.25
C SER A 188 -27.33 -10.12 0.19
N THR A 189 -27.40 -11.38 -0.28
CA THR A 189 -28.11 -12.50 0.37
C THR A 189 -27.24 -13.28 1.36
N GLY A 190 -26.00 -12.82 1.60
CA GLY A 190 -25.01 -13.44 2.48
C GLY A 190 -24.84 -12.74 3.84
N PRO A 191 -24.04 -13.33 4.75
CA PRO A 191 -23.91 -12.85 6.13
C PRO A 191 -23.47 -11.38 6.15
N THR A 192 -24.17 -10.62 6.98
CA THR A 192 -24.05 -9.17 7.14
C THR A 192 -22.59 -8.76 7.32
N PHE A 193 -22.18 -7.55 6.89
CA PHE A 193 -20.84 -7.01 7.17
C PHE A 193 -20.42 -7.14 8.64
N ARG A 194 -21.36 -7.06 9.59
CA ARG A 194 -21.10 -7.37 11.02
C ARG A 194 -20.62 -8.81 11.28
N GLU A 195 -21.10 -9.79 10.53
CA GLU A 195 -20.83 -11.23 10.71
C GLU A 195 -19.52 -11.66 10.06
N LEU A 196 -19.20 -11.18 8.85
CA LEU A 196 -17.87 -11.34 8.23
C LEU A 196 -16.77 -10.73 9.10
N TRP A 197 -17.10 -9.67 9.84
CA TRP A 197 -16.16 -8.99 10.75
C TRP A 197 -16.04 -9.63 12.13
N LYS A 198 -17.08 -10.33 12.62
CA LYS A 198 -17.03 -11.13 13.86
C LYS A 198 -16.25 -12.43 13.68
N LYS A 199 -16.26 -13.05 12.49
CA LYS A 199 -15.52 -14.30 12.23
C LYS A 199 -13.99 -14.17 12.29
N GLY A 200 -13.44 -12.96 12.27
CA GLY A 200 -12.00 -12.72 12.48
C GLY A 200 -11.57 -12.67 13.96
N LYS A 201 -12.47 -12.88 14.93
CA LYS A 201 -12.18 -12.84 16.38
C LYS A 201 -11.83 -14.20 16.99
N LYS A 202 -11.74 -15.28 16.19
CA LYS A 202 -11.35 -16.63 16.65
C LYS A 202 -10.10 -17.10 15.93
N ARG A 203 -8.95 -16.69 16.44
CA ARG A 203 -7.64 -17.35 16.38
C ARG A 203 -6.68 -16.35 17.02
N ASP A 204 -6.55 -16.50 18.32
CA ASP A 204 -5.42 -16.13 19.18
C ASP A 204 -5.95 -16.39 20.60
N GLY A 205 -5.91 -17.67 20.94
CA GLY A 205 -5.98 -18.24 22.28
C GLY A 205 -4.84 -19.24 22.37
#